data_AF-B1BVG4-F1
#
_entry.id   AF-B1BVG4-F1
#
_cell.length_a   1.000
_cell.length_b   1.000
_cell.length_c   1.000
_cell.angle_alpha   90.00
_cell.angle_beta   90.00
_cell.angle_gamma   90.00
#
_symmetry.space_group_name_H-M   'P 1'
#
loop_
_entity.id
_entity.type
_entity.pdbx_description
1 polymer ?
#
loop_
_entity_poly.entity_id
_entity_poly.type
_entity_poly.pdbx_seq_one_letter_code
_entity_poly.pdbx_strand_id
1 'polypeptide(L)' 'MKNIVFLILVILDLIIIFSLTYYFKIINQQQCMILLILSFIIVLLIKDLFKINYF' A
#
# COMPACT_ATOMS: atom_id res chain seq x y z
N MET A 1 -8.06 14.62 -9.53
CA MET A 1 -6.86 13.92 -10.05
C MET A 1 -5.96 13.36 -8.94
N LYS A 2 -5.53 14.15 -7.96
CA LYS A 2 -4.62 13.68 -6.89
C LYS A 2 -5.17 12.46 -6.11
N ASN A 3 -6.46 12.45 -5.79
CA ASN A 3 -7.11 11.33 -5.08
C ASN A 3 -7.19 10.05 -5.92
N ILE A 4 -7.45 10.17 -7.23
CA ILE A 4 -7.53 9.02 -8.15
C ILE A 4 -6.14 8.40 -8.33
N VAL A 5 -5.11 9.24 -8.50
CA VAL A 5 -3.72 8.77 -8.60
C VAL A 5 -3.28 8.09 -7.29
N PHE A 6 -3.67 8.65 -6.15
CA PHE A 6 -3.40 8.05 -4.84
C PHE A 6 -4.10 6.70 -4.67
N LEU A 7 -5.37 6.59 -5.07
CA LEU A 7 -6.11 5.34 -5.04
C LEU A 7 -5.45 4.27 -5.91
N ILE A 8 -5.03 4.64 -7.13
CA ILE A 8 -4.33 3.72 -8.04
C ILE A 8 -3.02 3.23 -7.42
N LEU A 9 -2.25 4.11 -6.79
CA LEU A 9 -1.00 3.74 -6.11
C LEU A 9 -1.27 2.74 -4.98
N VAL A 10 -2.28 2.96 -4.14
CA VAL A 10 -2.64 2.05 -3.04
C VAL A 10 -3.06 0.67 -3.56
N ILE A 11 -3.88 0.63 -4.62
CA ILE A 11 -4.32 -0.63 -5.23
C ILE A 11 -3.12 -1.37 -5.83
N LEU A 12 -2.22 -0.68 -6.52
CA LEU A 12 -1.02 -1.28 -7.10
C LEU A 12 -0.13 -1.90 -6.02
N ASP A 13 0.09 -1.17 -4.90
CA ASP A 13 0.92 -1.63 -3.79
C ASP A 13 0.35 -2.91 -3.15
N LEU A 14 -0.96 -2.96 -2.95
CA LEU A 14 -1.66 -4.15 -2.47
C LEU A 14 -1.46 -5.34 -3.42
N ILE A 15 -1.63 -5.15 -4.73
CA ILE A 15 -1.44 -6.21 -5.73
C ILE A 15 -0.01 -6.76 -5.66
N ILE A 16 1.00 -5.88 -5.53
CA ILE A 16 2.40 -6.28 -5.44
C ILE A 16 2.63 -7.12 -4.19
N ILE A 17 2.22 -6.65 -3.01
CA ILE A 17 2.43 -7.37 -1.73
C ILE A 17 1.72 -8.74 -1.76
N PHE A 18 0.47 -8.80 -2.25
CA PHE A 18 -0.25 -10.05 -2.39
C PHE A 18 0.41 -11.00 -3.39
N SER A 19 0.89 -10.50 -4.54
CA SER A 19 1.59 -11.33 -5.53
C SER A 19 2.88 -11.95 -4.97
N LEU A 20 3.67 -11.18 -4.23
CA LEU A 20 4.92 -11.64 -3.60
C LEU A 20 4.68 -12.71 -2.54
N THR A 21 3.55 -12.62 -1.84
CA THR A 21 3.19 -13.52 -0.75
C THR A 21 2.54 -14.82 -1.27
N TYR A 22 1.54 -14.71 -2.14
CA TYR A 22 0.71 -15.84 -2.55
C TYR A 22 1.17 -16.52 -3.84
N TYR A 23 1.62 -15.74 -4.82
CA TYR A 23 2.05 -16.29 -6.12
C TYR A 23 3.51 -16.72 -6.08
N PHE A 24 4.40 -15.82 -5.67
CA PHE A 24 5.84 -16.09 -5.69
C PHE A 24 6.36 -16.75 -4.41
N LYS A 25 5.59 -16.71 -3.31
CA LYS A 25 5.99 -17.22 -1.98
C LYS A 25 7.38 -16.76 -1.53
N ILE A 26 7.80 -15.57 -1.98
CA ILE A 26 9.10 -14.97 -1.63
C ILE A 26 9.10 -14.55 -0.16
N ILE A 27 7.92 -14.16 0.33
CA ILE A 27 7.71 -13.53 1.64
C ILE A 27 6.74 -14.39 2.44
N ASN A 28 7.05 -14.64 3.71
CA ASN A 28 6.18 -15.42 4.59
C ASN A 28 4.95 -14.60 5.05
N GLN A 29 3.90 -15.28 5.52
CA GLN A 29 2.64 -14.65 5.92
C GLN A 29 2.82 -13.60 7.04
N GLN A 30 3.72 -13.83 8.00
CA GLN A 30 4.06 -12.85 9.04
C GLN A 30 4.73 -11.59 8.46
N GLN A 31 5.63 -11.76 7.49
CA GLN A 31 6.32 -10.65 6.83
C GLN A 31 5.37 -9.86 5.92
N CYS A 32 4.40 -10.52 5.28
CA CYS A 32 3.32 -9.87 4.53
C CYS A 32 2.49 -8.94 5.43
N MET A 33 2.08 -9.39 6.62
CA MET A 33 1.35 -8.55 7.58
C MET A 33 2.14 -7.31 8.00
N ILE A 34 3.45 -7.47 8.24
CA ILE A 34 4.34 -6.35 8.58
C ILE A 34 4.42 -5.36 7.41
N LEU A 35 4.59 -5.84 6.18
CA LEU A 35 4.65 -4.99 4.98
C LEU A 35 3.35 -4.25 4.72
N LEU A 36 2.19 -4.89 4.95
CA LEU A 36 0.89 -4.23 4.83
C LEU A 36 0.74 -3.07 5.81
N ILE A 37 1.09 -3.30 7.09
CA ILE A 37 1.07 -2.25 8.13
C ILE A 37 2.02 -1.11 7.75
N LEU A 38 3.23 -1.44 7.30
CA LEU A 38 4.22 -0.45 6.90
C LEU A 38 3.73 0.39 5.71
N SER A 39 3.17 -0.26 4.68
CA SER A 39 2.60 0.43 3.52
C SER A 39 1.46 1.37 3.93
N PHE A 40 0.61 0.94 4.87
CA PHE A 40 -0.49 1.75 5.37
C PHE A 40 -0.01 3.02 6.10
N ILE A 41 1.04 2.90 6.91
CA ILE A 41 1.69 4.05 7.58
C ILE A 41 2.27 5.02 6.54
N ILE A 42 2.95 4.50 5.52
CA ILE A 42 3.53 5.32 4.43
C ILE A 42 2.43 6.07 3.68
N VAL A 43 1.35 5.39 3.32
CA VAL A 43 0.18 5.96 2.64
C VAL A 43 -0.46 7.09 3.48
N LEU A 44 -0.58 6.92 4.79
CA LEU A 44 -1.03 7.96 5.72
C LEU A 44 -0.10 9.18 5.74
N LEU A 45 1.21 8.96 5.86
CA LEU A 45 2.19 10.05 5.86
C LEU A 45 2.18 10.84 4.54
N ILE A 46 2.11 10.13 3.41
CA ILE A 46 2.01 10.74 2.08
C ILE A 46 0.73 11.57 1.99
N LYS A 47 -0.40 11.04 2.45
CA LYS A 47 -1.67 11.78 2.46
C LYS A 47 -1.53 13.11 3.22
N ASP A 48 -0.94 13.08 4.41
CA ASP A 48 -0.77 14.28 5.25
C ASP A 48 0.18 15.30 4.61
N LEU A 49 1.28 14.82 4.00
CA LEU A 49 2.24 15.67 3.27
C LEU A 49 1.61 16.37 2.07
N PHE A 50 0.81 15.65 1.30
CA PHE A 50 0.18 16.21 0.10
C PHE A 50 -1.13 16.95 0.38
N LYS A 51 -1.54 17.07 1.66
CA LYS A 51 -2.82 17.66 2.10
C LYS A 51 -4.00 17.12 1.27
N ILE A 52 -3.99 15.80 1.01
CA ILE A 52 -5.02 15.15 0.21
C ILE A 52 -6.24 14.92 1.09
N ASN A 53 -7.30 15.70 0.87
CA ASN A 53 -8.59 15.47 1.49
C ASN A 53 -9.27 14.28 0.80
N TYR A 54 -9.68 13.30 1.59
CA TYR A 54 -10.40 12.10 1.13
C TYR A 54 -11.86 12.42 0.70
N PHE A 55 -12.36 13.59 1.10
CA PHE A 55 -13.70 14.12 0.80
C PHE A 55 -13.65 15.10 -0.38
#